data_AF-A0AAU3V0Q4-F1
#
_entry.id   AF-A0AAU3V0Q4-F1
#
_cell.length_a   1.000
_cell.length_b   1.000
_cell.length_c   1.000
_cell.angle_alpha   90.00
_cell.angle_beta   90.00
_cell.angle_gamma   90.00
#
_symmetry.space_group_name_H-M   'P 1'
#
loop_
_entity.id
_entity.type
_entity.pdbx_description
1 polymer ?
#
loop_
_entity_poly.entity_id
_entity_poly.type
_entity_poly.pdbx_seq_one_letter_code
_entity_poly.pdbx_strand_id
1 'polypeptide(L)'
;MTTSTAEEIFAEVTQMVGDGLDPVLWAEDEIAAAQHRHPHRADEIWHSYPLLKPFHERMSNELVYRAYCRELLERVATGRDTRPATAIEVVLTLRDVSLAAPLNTAAAGLYFRMWKAAGMPEIDPEGHTADLTHYEALEGSRIDEYEAETRRRARREDRTPAKHITCCGLHNGRSVECRYTATEPAPAEHCAPPEFTSAPAPEGPAEQLALI
;
A
#
# COMPACT_ATOMS: atom_id res chain seq x y z
N MET A 1 32.44 -8.72 -12.67
CA MET A 1 31.26 -7.86 -12.52
C MET A 1 30.19 -8.42 -13.43
N THR A 2 29.32 -9.26 -12.87
CA THR A 2 28.12 -9.78 -13.55
C THR A 2 27.05 -8.73 -13.42
N THR A 3 26.63 -8.14 -14.54
CA THR A 3 25.47 -7.26 -14.59
C THR A 3 24.23 -8.08 -14.27
N SER A 4 23.64 -7.89 -13.09
CA SER A 4 22.40 -8.56 -12.72
C SER A 4 21.31 -8.18 -13.72
N THR A 5 20.72 -9.18 -14.34
CA THR A 5 19.60 -8.99 -15.27
C THR A 5 18.37 -8.51 -14.50
N ALA A 6 17.44 -7.83 -15.19
CA ALA A 6 16.18 -7.41 -14.56
C ALA A 6 15.45 -8.59 -13.89
N GLU A 7 15.51 -9.78 -14.47
CA GLU A 7 14.96 -11.02 -13.90
C GLU A 7 15.61 -11.41 -12.57
N GLU A 8 16.93 -11.27 -12.44
CA GLU A 8 17.65 -11.54 -11.19
C GLU A 8 17.29 -10.52 -10.11
N ILE A 9 17.16 -9.24 -10.48
CA ILE A 9 16.68 -8.17 -9.58
C ILE A 9 15.26 -8.50 -9.09
N PHE A 10 14.37 -8.96 -9.99
CA PHE A 10 13.01 -9.34 -9.61
C PHE A 10 12.95 -10.56 -8.70
N ALA A 11 13.83 -11.55 -8.93
CA ALA A 11 13.93 -12.73 -8.09
C ALA A 11 14.43 -12.38 -6.69
N GLU A 12 15.44 -11.52 -6.58
CA GLU A 12 16.03 -11.06 -5.32
C GLU A 12 15.03 -10.20 -4.51
N VAL A 13 14.29 -9.32 -5.20
CA VAL A 13 13.16 -8.57 -4.62
C VAL A 13 12.07 -9.51 -4.09
N THR A 14 11.76 -10.57 -4.82
CA THR A 14 10.74 -11.55 -4.40
C THR A 14 11.18 -12.31 -3.13
N GLN A 15 12.49 -12.45 -2.90
CA GLN A 15 13.07 -13.20 -1.78
C GLN A 15 13.24 -12.35 -0.50
N MET A 16 13.41 -11.02 -0.61
CA MET A 16 13.45 -10.07 0.51
C MET A 16 12.06 -9.82 1.17
N VAL A 17 11.02 -10.38 0.58
CA VAL A 17 9.61 -10.02 0.75
C VAL A 17 8.94 -11.19 1.49
N GLY A 18 9.04 -11.19 2.82
CA GLY A 18 8.65 -12.32 3.68
C GLY A 18 7.14 -12.67 3.74
N ASP A 19 6.91 -13.93 4.13
CA ASP A 19 5.67 -14.60 4.56
C ASP A 19 4.83 -13.88 5.64
N GLY A 20 3.73 -13.22 5.27
CA GLY A 20 2.45 -13.21 6.01
C GLY A 20 2.37 -12.49 7.38
N LEU A 21 1.91 -11.24 7.35
CA LEU A 21 1.15 -10.63 8.45
C LEU A 21 -0.12 -9.98 7.87
N ASP A 22 -1.10 -9.69 8.74
CA ASP A 22 -2.45 -9.29 8.36
C ASP A 22 -2.48 -7.91 7.66
N PRO A 23 -2.93 -7.82 6.38
CA PRO A 23 -3.08 -6.55 5.67
C PRO A 23 -3.98 -5.53 6.39
N VAL A 24 -4.87 -5.98 7.27
CA VAL A 24 -5.68 -5.10 8.13
C VAL A 24 -4.78 -4.32 9.08
N LEU A 25 -3.87 -5.01 9.80
CA LEU A 25 -2.95 -4.37 10.74
C LEU A 25 -2.00 -3.39 10.05
N TRP A 26 -1.46 -3.77 8.89
CA TRP A 26 -0.60 -2.89 8.11
C TRP A 26 -1.32 -1.63 7.61
N ALA A 27 -2.60 -1.75 7.23
CA ALA A 27 -3.41 -0.61 6.82
C ALA A 27 -3.69 0.33 8.01
N GLU A 28 -4.00 -0.21 9.18
CA GLU A 28 -4.21 0.57 10.39
C GLU A 28 -2.93 1.33 10.80
N ASP A 29 -1.77 0.68 10.75
CA ASP A 29 -0.47 1.31 11.00
C ASP A 29 -0.20 2.46 10.02
N GLU A 30 -0.42 2.26 8.72
CA GLU A 30 -0.20 3.32 7.72
C GLU A 30 -1.21 4.46 7.87
N ILE A 31 -2.46 4.17 8.26
CA ILE A 31 -3.45 5.20 8.63
C ILE A 31 -2.95 6.00 9.81
N ALA A 32 -2.51 5.36 10.90
CA ALA A 32 -1.99 6.05 12.07
C ALA A 32 -0.77 6.91 11.74
N ALA A 33 0.17 6.38 10.93
CA ALA A 33 1.33 7.11 10.46
C ALA A 33 0.93 8.31 9.57
N ALA A 34 -0.06 8.16 8.69
CA ALA A 34 -0.57 9.24 7.86
C ALA A 34 -1.29 10.32 8.69
N GLN A 35 -2.11 9.93 9.67
CA GLN A 35 -2.77 10.86 10.60
C GLN A 35 -1.73 11.65 11.42
N HIS A 36 -0.64 11.00 11.85
CA HIS A 36 0.45 11.69 12.54
C HIS A 36 1.14 12.73 11.65
N ARG A 37 1.39 12.42 10.38
CA ARG A 37 1.97 13.35 9.40
C ARG A 37 1.01 14.48 9.01
N HIS A 38 -0.30 14.20 8.99
CA HIS A 38 -1.35 15.10 8.51
C HIS A 38 -2.51 15.23 9.53
N PRO A 39 -2.27 15.80 10.72
CA PRO A 39 -3.26 15.81 11.81
C PRO A 39 -4.54 16.58 11.44
N HIS A 40 -4.43 17.60 10.59
CA HIS A 40 -5.57 18.38 10.09
C HIS A 40 -6.47 17.64 9.08
N ARG A 41 -6.05 16.44 8.64
CA ARG A 41 -6.79 15.56 7.73
C ARG A 41 -7.10 14.20 8.36
N ALA A 42 -6.94 14.08 9.68
CA ALA A 42 -6.96 12.78 10.34
C ALA A 42 -8.28 12.03 10.13
N ASP A 43 -9.41 12.74 10.09
CA ASP A 43 -10.72 12.15 9.84
C ASP A 43 -10.87 11.69 8.38
N GLU A 44 -10.45 12.49 7.39
CA GLU A 44 -10.46 12.05 5.98
C GLU A 44 -9.59 10.82 5.76
N ILE A 45 -8.41 10.79 6.37
CA ILE A 45 -7.46 9.69 6.28
C ILE A 45 -8.07 8.42 6.90
N TRP A 46 -8.67 8.53 8.08
CA TRP A 46 -9.37 7.42 8.72
C TRP A 46 -10.45 6.81 7.82
N HIS A 47 -11.34 7.65 7.29
CA HIS A 47 -12.44 7.22 6.44
C HIS A 47 -12.03 6.81 5.03
N SER A 48 -10.74 6.90 4.69
CA SER A 48 -10.19 6.42 3.43
C SER A 48 -9.79 4.94 3.44
N TYR A 49 -9.92 4.23 4.56
CA TYR A 49 -9.64 2.79 4.68
C TYR A 49 -10.18 1.94 3.52
N PRO A 50 -11.42 2.13 3.01
CA PRO A 50 -11.92 1.35 1.87
C PRO A 50 -11.08 1.47 0.58
N LEU A 51 -10.31 2.55 0.41
CA LEU A 51 -9.39 2.72 -0.72
C LEU A 51 -8.17 1.78 -0.65
N LEU A 52 -7.83 1.30 0.54
CA LEU A 52 -6.63 0.52 0.81
C LEU A 52 -6.77 -0.96 0.44
N LYS A 53 -7.92 -1.37 -0.11
CA LYS A 53 -8.14 -2.76 -0.54
C LYS A 53 -7.03 -3.23 -1.50
N PRO A 54 -6.32 -4.33 -1.17
CA PRO A 54 -5.35 -4.95 -2.07
C PRO A 54 -5.98 -5.31 -3.43
N PHE A 55 -5.21 -5.22 -4.51
CA PHE A 55 -5.69 -5.57 -5.85
C PHE A 55 -4.79 -6.54 -6.61
N HIS A 56 -3.57 -6.77 -6.12
CA HIS A 56 -2.58 -7.62 -6.77
C HIS A 56 -2.11 -8.70 -5.82
N GLU A 57 -1.83 -9.91 -6.31
CA GLU A 57 -1.37 -11.04 -5.48
C GLU A 57 -0.13 -10.69 -4.64
N ARG A 58 0.79 -9.90 -5.19
CA ARG A 58 2.02 -9.45 -4.51
C ARG A 58 1.79 -8.44 -3.39
N MET A 59 0.57 -7.98 -3.20
CA MET A 59 0.20 -7.18 -2.02
C MET A 59 -0.01 -8.01 -0.76
N SER A 60 0.17 -9.34 -0.84
CA SER A 60 0.42 -10.15 0.36
C SER A 60 1.75 -9.81 1.02
N ASN A 61 2.64 -9.09 0.34
CA ASN A 61 3.87 -8.58 0.93
C ASN A 61 3.68 -7.24 1.62
N GLU A 62 4.24 -7.13 2.82
CA GLU A 62 4.19 -5.94 3.65
C GLU A 62 4.74 -4.68 2.96
N LEU A 63 5.95 -4.74 2.39
CA LEU A 63 6.59 -3.56 1.80
C LEU A 63 5.79 -3.04 0.60
N VAL A 64 5.37 -3.94 -0.28
CA VAL A 64 4.55 -3.62 -1.45
C VAL A 64 3.21 -3.01 -1.02
N TYR A 65 2.54 -3.62 -0.04
CA TYR A 65 1.25 -3.15 0.43
C TYR A 65 1.35 -1.80 1.17
N ARG A 66 2.34 -1.63 2.04
CA ARG A 66 2.57 -0.37 2.75
C ARG A 66 2.92 0.76 1.79
N ALA A 67 3.75 0.52 0.78
CA ALA A 67 4.04 1.52 -0.26
C ALA A 67 2.77 1.95 -1.02
N TYR A 68 1.90 1.00 -1.34
CA TYR A 68 0.59 1.27 -1.94
C TYR A 68 -0.29 2.14 -1.03
N CYS A 69 -0.45 1.75 0.23
CA CYS A 69 -1.27 2.47 1.20
C CYS A 69 -0.75 3.89 1.42
N ARG A 70 0.57 4.05 1.61
CA ARG A 70 1.21 5.34 1.89
C ARG A 70 0.95 6.36 0.80
N GLU A 71 1.06 5.97 -0.47
CA GLU A 71 0.80 6.89 -1.58
C GLU A 71 -0.68 7.28 -1.66
N LEU A 72 -1.61 6.34 -1.46
CA LEU A 72 -3.04 6.65 -1.46
C LEU A 72 -3.42 7.58 -0.31
N LEU A 73 -2.93 7.33 0.90
CA LEU A 73 -3.18 8.16 2.08
C LEU A 73 -2.58 9.56 1.90
N GLU A 74 -1.40 9.66 1.29
CA GLU A 74 -0.80 10.96 0.94
C GLU A 74 -1.65 11.72 -0.07
N ARG A 75 -2.22 11.04 -1.08
CA ARG A 75 -3.14 11.66 -2.03
C ARG A 75 -4.42 12.14 -1.35
N VAL A 76 -4.99 11.36 -0.43
CA VAL A 76 -6.15 11.77 0.38
C VAL A 76 -5.82 13.01 1.19
N ALA A 77 -4.71 13.00 1.93
CA ALA A 77 -4.29 14.13 2.77
C ALA A 77 -4.08 15.43 1.95
N THR A 78 -3.55 15.29 0.73
CA THR A 78 -3.27 16.41 -0.17
C THR A 78 -4.40 16.76 -1.14
N GLY A 79 -5.55 16.07 -1.07
CA GLY A 79 -6.69 16.29 -1.96
C GLY A 79 -6.43 15.93 -3.43
N ARG A 80 -5.44 15.06 -3.71
CA ARG A 80 -5.11 14.57 -5.05
C ARG A 80 -6.00 13.40 -5.45
N ASP A 81 -6.15 13.20 -6.77
CA ASP A 81 -6.93 12.10 -7.33
C ASP A 81 -6.32 10.73 -6.95
N THR A 82 -7.12 9.88 -6.30
CA THR A 82 -6.75 8.53 -5.86
C THR A 82 -6.93 7.47 -6.95
N ARG A 83 -7.51 7.82 -8.10
CA ARG A 83 -7.81 6.87 -9.18
C ARG A 83 -6.61 6.46 -10.04
N PRO A 84 -5.70 7.36 -10.47
CA PRO A 84 -4.53 6.98 -11.26
C PRO A 84 -3.67 5.95 -10.54
N ALA A 85 -2.97 5.09 -11.28
CA ALA A 85 -2.13 4.07 -10.66
C ALA A 85 -1.12 4.68 -9.67
N THR A 86 -0.83 4.02 -8.55
CA THR A 86 0.26 4.39 -7.64
C THR A 86 1.60 3.93 -8.20
N ALA A 87 2.72 4.44 -7.68
CA ALA A 87 4.05 4.09 -8.13
C ALA A 87 4.30 2.58 -8.03
N ILE A 88 3.89 1.95 -6.92
CA ILE A 88 4.06 0.50 -6.76
C ILE A 88 3.17 -0.31 -7.72
N GLU A 89 2.00 0.21 -8.12
CA GLU A 89 1.19 -0.43 -9.16
C GLU A 89 1.88 -0.40 -10.52
N VAL A 90 2.57 0.70 -10.84
CA VAL A 90 3.37 0.81 -12.07
C VAL A 90 4.55 -0.16 -12.02
N VAL A 91 5.24 -0.27 -10.88
CA VAL A 91 6.32 -1.26 -10.66
C VAL A 91 5.83 -2.68 -10.90
N LEU A 92 4.68 -3.05 -10.31
CA LEU A 92 4.08 -4.39 -10.49
C LEU A 92 3.67 -4.63 -11.95
N THR A 93 3.10 -3.62 -12.61
CA THR A 93 2.75 -3.71 -14.04
C THR A 93 3.99 -3.96 -14.90
N LEU A 94 5.08 -3.23 -14.66
CA LEU A 94 6.32 -3.38 -15.42
C LEU A 94 7.03 -4.70 -15.13
N ARG A 95 6.92 -5.22 -13.91
CA ARG A 95 7.37 -6.57 -13.56
C ARG A 95 6.64 -7.64 -14.37
N ASP A 96 5.31 -7.55 -14.45
CA ASP A 96 4.54 -8.54 -15.20
C ASP A 96 4.85 -8.48 -16.70
N VAL A 97 5.09 -7.28 -17.23
CA VAL A 97 5.59 -7.09 -18.60
C VAL A 97 6.99 -7.67 -18.77
N SER A 98 7.91 -7.47 -17.82
CA SER A 98 9.28 -7.97 -17.92
C SER A 98 9.37 -9.49 -17.95
N LEU A 99 8.43 -10.17 -17.30
CA LEU A 99 8.32 -11.63 -17.33
C LEU A 99 7.90 -12.17 -18.70
N ALA A 100 7.26 -11.34 -19.54
CA ALA A 100 6.85 -11.72 -20.89
C ALA A 100 7.87 -11.29 -21.95
N ALA A 101 8.53 -10.14 -21.76
CA ALA A 101 9.55 -9.63 -22.67
C ALA A 101 10.51 -8.66 -21.97
N PRO A 102 11.79 -8.61 -22.36
CA PRO A 102 12.74 -7.66 -21.81
C PRO A 102 12.26 -6.20 -21.91
N LEU A 103 12.44 -5.43 -20.85
CA LEU A 103 12.13 -4.00 -20.85
C LEU A 103 13.15 -3.24 -21.70
N ASN A 104 12.66 -2.26 -22.47
CA ASN A 104 13.53 -1.29 -23.13
C ASN A 104 14.07 -0.25 -22.12
N THR A 105 15.04 0.57 -22.55
CA THR A 105 15.70 1.58 -21.70
C THR A 105 14.72 2.51 -20.97
N ALA A 106 13.70 3.02 -21.66
CA ALA A 106 12.70 3.91 -21.05
C ALA A 106 11.81 3.18 -20.04
N ALA A 107 11.39 1.94 -20.33
CA ALA A 107 10.59 1.13 -19.41
C ALA A 107 11.39 0.71 -18.16
N ALA A 108 12.67 0.39 -18.31
CA ALA A 108 13.58 0.16 -17.19
C ALA A 108 13.77 1.44 -16.35
N GLY A 109 13.96 2.59 -16.99
CA GLY A 109 14.02 3.89 -16.31
C GLY A 109 12.75 4.19 -15.50
N LEU A 110 11.57 3.94 -16.09
CA LEU A 110 10.29 4.09 -15.39
C LEU A 110 10.19 3.15 -14.18
N TYR A 111 10.63 1.90 -14.32
CA TYR A 111 10.65 0.93 -13.23
C TYR A 111 11.43 1.46 -12.02
N PHE A 112 12.67 1.91 -12.23
CA PHE A 112 13.50 2.44 -11.15
C PHE A 112 13.00 3.77 -10.58
N ARG A 113 12.46 4.65 -11.44
CA ARG A 113 11.81 5.90 -10.99
C ARG A 113 10.66 5.60 -10.04
N MET A 114 9.78 4.67 -10.41
CA MET A 114 8.61 4.32 -9.60
C MET A 114 8.98 3.51 -8.36
N TRP A 115 10.00 2.66 -8.43
CA TRP A 115 10.57 1.97 -7.28
C TRP A 115 11.03 2.97 -6.21
N LYS A 116 11.82 3.97 -6.63
CA LYS A 116 12.27 5.06 -5.77
C LYS A 116 11.10 5.91 -5.24
N ALA A 117 10.15 6.27 -6.11
CA ALA A 117 8.99 7.07 -5.72
C ALA A 117 8.08 6.35 -4.71
N ALA A 118 7.99 5.02 -4.78
CA ALA A 118 7.27 4.18 -3.81
C ALA A 118 8.00 4.08 -2.45
N GLY A 119 9.24 4.57 -2.34
CA GLY A 119 10.04 4.48 -1.11
C GLY A 119 10.49 3.06 -0.81
N MET A 120 10.67 2.24 -1.85
CA MET A 120 11.15 0.86 -1.71
C MET A 120 12.65 0.84 -1.36
N PRO A 121 13.14 -0.22 -0.69
CA PRO A 121 14.55 -0.36 -0.34
C PRO A 121 15.46 -0.27 -1.57
N GLU A 122 16.68 0.24 -1.40
CA GLU A 122 17.69 0.14 -2.46
C GLU A 122 18.06 -1.33 -2.68
N ILE A 123 17.85 -1.82 -3.90
CA ILE A 123 18.06 -3.22 -4.30
C ILE A 123 19.39 -3.42 -5.03
N ASP A 124 19.99 -2.33 -5.49
CA ASP A 124 21.28 -2.35 -6.17
C ASP A 124 21.94 -0.97 -6.01
N PRO A 125 22.64 -0.73 -4.88
CA PRO A 125 23.23 0.56 -4.56
C PRO A 125 24.40 0.95 -5.46
N GLU A 126 25.01 -0.01 -6.17
CA GLU A 126 26.13 0.24 -7.09
C GLU A 126 25.77 0.07 -8.58
N GLY A 127 24.61 -0.48 -8.91
CA GLY A 127 24.16 -0.68 -10.30
C GLY A 127 22.92 0.12 -10.67
N HIS A 128 21.84 -0.55 -11.06
CA HIS A 128 20.78 0.09 -11.85
C HIS A 128 20.00 1.21 -11.12
N THR A 129 19.87 1.11 -9.79
CA THR A 129 19.23 2.18 -8.99
C THR A 129 20.10 3.44 -8.92
N ALA A 130 21.43 3.28 -8.91
CA ALA A 130 22.39 4.38 -9.01
C ALA A 130 22.41 4.99 -10.43
N ASP A 131 22.18 4.17 -11.45
CA ASP A 131 22.06 4.57 -12.86
C ASP A 131 20.72 5.23 -13.23
N LEU A 132 19.79 5.43 -12.29
CA LEU A 132 18.54 6.15 -12.56
C LEU A 132 18.83 7.51 -13.24
N THR A 133 19.86 8.23 -12.80
CA THR A 133 20.28 9.50 -13.42
C THR A 133 20.63 9.34 -14.90
N HIS A 134 21.24 8.21 -15.28
CA HIS A 134 21.59 7.90 -16.66
C HIS A 134 20.34 7.62 -17.53
N TYR A 135 19.42 6.80 -17.03
CA TYR A 135 18.16 6.53 -17.73
C TYR A 135 17.36 7.82 -17.94
N GLU A 136 17.27 8.67 -16.91
CA GLU A 136 16.58 9.97 -16.97
C GLU A 136 17.21 10.92 -18.00
N ALA A 137 18.55 10.96 -18.07
CA ALA A 137 19.26 11.80 -19.03
C ALA A 137 19.04 11.36 -20.49
N LEU A 138 18.89 10.07 -20.75
CA LEU A 138 18.70 9.53 -22.10
C LEU A 138 17.25 9.54 -22.56
N GLU A 139 16.32 9.12 -21.69
CA GLU A 139 14.96 8.78 -22.08
C GLU A 139 13.89 9.53 -21.25
N GLY A 140 14.26 10.55 -20.46
CA GLY A 140 13.37 11.25 -19.52
C GLY A 140 11.99 11.61 -20.07
N SER A 141 11.92 12.22 -21.27
CA SER A 141 10.64 12.55 -21.91
C SER A 141 9.78 11.31 -22.21
N ARG A 142 10.41 10.21 -22.65
CA ARG A 142 9.70 8.95 -22.92
C ARG A 142 9.31 8.23 -21.63
N ILE A 143 10.11 8.37 -20.57
CA ILE A 143 9.75 7.90 -19.23
C ILE A 143 8.51 8.64 -18.73
N ASP A 144 8.43 9.96 -18.91
CA ASP A 144 7.25 10.76 -18.55
C ASP A 144 6.01 10.32 -19.33
N GLU A 145 6.15 10.09 -20.64
CA GLU A 145 5.08 9.56 -21.48
C GLU A 145 4.61 8.18 -21.00
N TYR A 146 5.53 7.27 -20.70
CA TYR A 146 5.20 5.94 -20.21
C TYR A 146 4.56 5.99 -18.81
N GLU A 147 5.00 6.89 -17.93
CA GLU A 147 4.38 7.10 -16.63
C GLU A 147 2.93 7.56 -16.79
N ALA A 148 2.71 8.62 -17.59
CA ALA A 148 1.38 9.16 -17.83
C ALA A 148 0.45 8.12 -18.48
N GLU A 149 0.96 7.36 -19.45
CA GLU A 149 0.22 6.28 -20.09
C GLU A 149 -0.16 5.18 -19.11
N THR A 150 0.82 4.67 -18.35
CA THR A 150 0.62 3.53 -17.45
C THR A 150 -0.33 3.91 -16.33
N ARG A 151 -0.15 5.08 -15.70
CA ARG A 151 -1.06 5.56 -14.66
C ARG A 151 -2.49 5.78 -15.16
N ARG A 152 -2.65 6.19 -16.42
CA ARG A 152 -3.96 6.39 -17.05
C ARG A 152 -4.63 5.06 -17.40
N ARG A 153 -3.88 4.09 -17.94
CA ARG A 153 -4.42 2.76 -18.31
C ARG A 153 -4.73 1.90 -17.09
N ALA A 154 -3.88 1.92 -16.07
CA ALA A 154 -4.08 1.21 -14.81
C ALA A 154 -4.90 2.03 -13.79
N ARG A 155 -5.70 2.99 -14.28
CA ARG A 155 -6.61 3.78 -13.47
C ARG A 155 -7.72 2.92 -12.90
N ARG A 156 -8.08 3.21 -11.64
CA ARG A 156 -9.13 2.52 -10.91
C ARG A 156 -10.26 3.48 -10.55
N GLU A 157 -11.39 3.36 -11.25
CA GLU A 157 -12.56 4.24 -11.04
C GLU A 157 -13.23 4.04 -9.66
N ASP A 158 -13.04 2.88 -9.05
CA ASP A 158 -13.55 2.55 -7.71
C ASP A 158 -12.75 3.21 -6.57
N ARG A 159 -11.56 3.77 -6.86
CA ARG A 159 -10.76 4.51 -5.87
C ARG A 159 -11.17 5.97 -5.78
N THR A 160 -12.41 6.21 -5.36
CA THR A 160 -12.89 7.54 -4.98
C THR A 160 -13.25 7.57 -3.51
N PRO A 161 -12.88 8.62 -2.76
CA PRO A 161 -13.36 8.78 -1.39
C PRO A 161 -14.88 8.69 -1.31
N ALA A 162 -15.39 8.13 -0.21
CA ALA A 162 -16.83 8.01 0.00
C ALA A 162 -17.50 9.40 -0.11
N LYS A 163 -18.54 9.50 -0.93
CA LYS A 163 -19.31 10.75 -1.12
C LYS A 163 -20.08 11.15 0.14
N HIS A 164 -20.50 10.14 0.90
CA HIS A 164 -21.20 10.28 2.17
C HIS A 164 -20.41 9.48 3.21
N ILE A 165 -19.90 10.19 4.22
CA ILE A 165 -19.16 9.58 5.32
C ILE A 165 -20.05 9.70 6.55
N THR A 166 -20.46 8.55 7.06
CA THR A 166 -21.11 8.42 8.37
C THR A 166 -20.08 7.96 9.37
N CYS A 167 -20.00 8.64 10.52
CA CYS A 167 -19.15 8.26 11.63
C CYS A 167 -19.94 8.33 12.93
N CYS A 168 -19.61 7.47 13.90
CA CYS A 168 -20.15 7.56 15.26
C CYS A 168 -19.11 7.95 16.30
N GLY A 169 -18.00 8.54 15.86
CA GLY A 169 -16.93 9.00 16.75
C GLY A 169 -16.12 7.88 17.37
N LEU A 170 -16.11 6.67 16.79
CA LEU A 170 -15.27 5.56 17.23
C LEU A 170 -14.27 5.21 16.13
N HIS A 171 -12.99 5.49 16.35
CA HIS A 171 -11.90 5.12 15.45
C HIS A 171 -11.03 4.07 16.16
N ASN A 172 -10.91 2.85 15.61
CA ASN A 172 -10.19 1.72 16.21
C ASN A 172 -10.56 1.43 17.68
N GLY A 173 -11.86 1.45 17.99
CA GLY A 173 -12.36 1.22 19.34
C GLY A 173 -12.07 2.36 20.33
N ARG A 174 -11.53 3.50 19.87
CA ARG A 174 -11.29 4.70 20.68
C ARG A 174 -12.27 5.79 20.31
N SER A 175 -12.86 6.42 21.32
CA SER A 175 -13.70 7.61 21.12
C SER A 175 -12.86 8.78 20.63
N VAL A 176 -13.28 9.42 19.55
CA VAL A 176 -12.64 10.58 18.95
C VAL A 176 -13.67 11.64 18.57
N GLU A 177 -13.26 12.91 18.61
CA GLU A 177 -14.04 14.00 18.03
C GLU A 177 -13.84 14.01 16.51
N CYS A 178 -14.62 13.17 15.82
CA CYS A 178 -14.61 13.11 14.36
C CYS A 178 -15.59 14.14 13.78
N ARG A 179 -15.13 14.95 12.83
CA ARG A 179 -15.94 15.97 12.16
C ARG A 179 -17.16 15.41 11.43
N TYR A 180 -17.12 14.13 11.07
CA TYR A 180 -18.21 13.47 10.34
C TYR A 180 -19.34 12.97 11.24
N THR A 181 -19.13 12.90 12.56
CA THR A 181 -20.15 12.46 13.53
C THR A 181 -21.41 13.33 13.52
N ALA A 182 -21.27 14.61 13.17
CA ALA A 182 -22.38 15.57 13.14
C ALA A 182 -23.21 15.54 11.85
N THR A 183 -22.79 14.78 10.84
CA THR A 183 -23.35 14.91 9.47
C THR A 183 -24.57 14.04 9.24
N GLU A 184 -24.61 12.84 9.84
CA GLU A 184 -25.74 11.88 9.87
C GLU A 184 -25.37 10.76 10.84
N PRO A 185 -26.24 10.33 11.77
CA PRO A 185 -25.91 9.26 12.70
C PRO A 185 -25.71 7.95 11.93
N ALA A 186 -24.52 7.35 12.08
CA ALA A 186 -24.24 6.03 11.52
C ALA A 186 -25.27 4.99 12.04
N PRO A 187 -25.63 3.96 11.24
CA PRO A 187 -26.49 2.87 11.70
C PRO A 187 -25.91 2.26 12.98
N ALA A 188 -26.75 1.95 13.98
CA ALA A 188 -26.32 1.47 15.29
C ALA A 188 -25.37 0.24 15.23
N GLU A 189 -25.52 -0.60 14.20
CA GLU A 189 -24.67 -1.77 13.92
C GLU A 189 -23.21 -1.41 13.62
N HIS A 190 -22.91 -0.23 13.08
CA HIS A 190 -21.54 0.22 12.78
C HIS A 190 -20.77 0.70 14.02
N CYS A 191 -21.49 0.88 15.13
CA CYS A 191 -21.00 1.57 16.34
C CYS A 191 -21.01 0.68 17.57
N ALA A 192 -21.55 -0.53 17.44
CA ALA A 192 -21.39 -1.56 18.45
C ALA A 192 -19.90 -1.97 18.46
N PRO A 193 -19.23 -1.99 19.63
CA PRO A 193 -17.97 -2.70 19.72
C PRO A 193 -18.17 -4.13 19.24
N PRO A 194 -17.18 -4.75 18.56
CA PRO A 194 -17.31 -6.15 18.18
C PRO A 194 -17.68 -6.94 19.42
N GLU A 195 -18.82 -7.63 19.39
CA GLU A 195 -19.18 -8.58 20.44
C GLU A 195 -18.13 -9.70 20.37
N PHE A 196 -17.07 -9.57 21.17
CA PHE A 196 -16.19 -10.68 21.46
C PHE A 196 -17.02 -11.67 22.27
N THR A 197 -17.69 -12.59 21.57
CA THR A 197 -18.17 -13.82 22.19
C THR A 197 -16.91 -14.54 22.65
N SER A 198 -16.56 -14.40 23.92
CA SER A 198 -15.56 -15.25 24.54
C SER A 198 -16.04 -16.68 24.33
N ALA A 199 -15.38 -17.40 23.42
CA ALA A 199 -15.57 -18.84 23.35
C ALA A 199 -15.33 -19.38 24.77
N PRO A 200 -16.22 -20.22 25.31
CA PRO A 200 -15.97 -20.83 26.60
C PRO A 200 -14.61 -21.54 26.52
N ALA A 201 -13.77 -21.30 27.52
CA ALA A 201 -12.47 -21.94 27.64
C ALA A 201 -12.66 -23.45 27.42
N PRO A 202 -11.84 -24.11 26.59
CA PRO A 202 -11.91 -25.55 26.48
C PRO A 202 -11.68 -26.14 27.87
N GLU A 203 -12.67 -26.87 28.38
CA GLU A 203 -12.55 -27.69 29.58
C GLU A 203 -11.55 -28.81 29.28
N GLY A 204 -10.26 -28.50 29.43
CA GLY A 204 -9.17 -29.45 29.41
C GLY A 204 -8.99 -30.06 30.80
N PRO A 205 -8.79 -31.38 30.92
CA PRO A 205 -8.79 -32.07 32.20
C PRO A 205 -7.59 -31.64 33.05
N ALA A 206 -7.88 -31.30 34.30
CA ALA A 206 -6.88 -31.20 35.35
C ALA A 206 -6.33 -32.61 35.61
N GLU A 207 -5.11 -32.91 35.16
CA GLU A 207 -4.15 -33.81 35.81
C GLU A 207 -2.96 -34.13 34.89
N GLN A 208 -1.77 -33.62 35.25
CA GLN A 208 -0.55 -34.39 35.52
C GLN A 208 0.70 -33.51 35.33
N LEU A 209 1.03 -32.79 36.39
CA LEU A 209 2.40 -32.47 36.75
C LEU A 209 2.94 -33.68 37.52
N ALA A 210 3.63 -34.60 36.84
CA ALA A 210 4.50 -35.59 37.47
C ALA A 210 5.56 -36.11 36.47
N LEU A 211 6.81 -35.71 36.73
CA LEU A 211 8.07 -36.40 36.39
C LEU A 211 8.34 -36.73 34.90
N ILE A 212 9.21 -35.94 34.26
CA ILE A 212 10.64 -36.20 33.93
C ILE A 212 11.16 -35.03 33.11
#